data_AF-A0A238W560-F1
#
_entry.id   AF-A0A238W560-F1
#
_cell.length_a   1.000
_cell.length_b   1.000
_cell.length_c   1.000
_cell.angle_alpha   90.00
_cell.angle_beta   90.00
_cell.angle_gamma   90.00
#
_symmetry.space_group_name_H-M   'P 1'
#
loop_
_entity.id
_entity.type
_entity.pdbx_description
1 polymer ?
#
loop_
_entity_poly.entity_id
_entity_poly.type
_entity_poly.pdbx_seq_one_letter_code
_entity_poly.pdbx_strand_id
1 'polypeptide(L)'
;MEQKIHQGRNVKRFREMLNIKQEALAYDLGEDWNQKKISMLEQKDVIEDHLLKQISAVLKIPVEAFQNFDEEQAINIISNTFDNGAFFNTGHSATFNVNPIEKLIQLHEEKIALYERMLKEKDEMMARLEKLINK
;
A
#
# COMPACT_ATOMS: atom_id res chain seq x y z
N MET A 1 9.49 17.34 -8.71
CA MET A 1 10.88 16.92 -8.95
C MET A 1 10.80 15.42 -9.20
N GLU A 2 11.21 14.92 -10.37
CA GLU A 2 11.32 13.47 -10.58
C GLU A 2 12.24 12.93 -9.48
N GLN A 3 11.71 12.05 -8.62
CA GLN A 3 12.54 11.30 -7.69
C GLN A 3 13.46 10.44 -8.55
N LYS A 4 14.74 10.82 -8.62
CA LYS A 4 15.74 10.08 -9.36
C LYS A 4 15.97 8.78 -8.60
N ILE A 5 15.47 7.67 -9.14
CA ILE A 5 15.55 6.36 -8.49
C ILE A 5 17.02 5.98 -8.32
N HIS A 6 17.40 5.66 -7.08
CA HIS A 6 18.77 5.29 -6.73
C HIS A 6 18.94 3.77 -6.85
N GLN A 7 19.51 3.34 -7.97
CA GLN A 7 19.66 1.92 -8.32
C GLN A 7 20.58 1.18 -7.33
N GLY A 8 21.68 1.79 -6.88
CA GLY A 8 22.57 1.17 -5.89
C GLY A 8 21.90 0.87 -4.54
N ARG A 9 21.08 1.80 -4.04
CA ARG A 9 20.28 1.62 -2.83
C ARG A 9 19.26 0.50 -3.02
N ASN A 10 18.63 0.41 -4.19
CA ASN A 10 17.72 -0.70 -4.52
C ASN A 10 18.44 -2.05 -4.51
N VAL A 11 19.63 -2.13 -5.11
CA VAL A 11 20.47 -3.35 -5.08
C VAL A 11 20.78 -3.76 -3.63
N LYS A 12 21.17 -2.79 -2.78
CA LYS A 12 21.44 -3.05 -1.36
C LYS A 12 20.20 -3.61 -0.65
N ARG A 13 19.03 -3.00 -0.87
CA ARG A 13 17.76 -3.43 -0.26
C ARG A 13 17.39 -4.85 -0.64
N PHE A 14 17.41 -5.16 -1.93
CA PHE A 14 17.09 -6.51 -2.40
C PHE A 14 18.10 -7.56 -1.87
N ARG A 15 19.39 -7.22 -1.81
CA ARG A 15 20.40 -8.09 -1.20
C ARG A 15 20.09 -8.35 0.29
N GLU A 16 19.74 -7.31 1.04
CA GLU A 16 19.38 -7.43 2.46
C GLU A 16 18.08 -8.22 2.67
N MET A 17 17.08 -8.05 1.80
CA MET A 17 15.83 -8.83 1.83
C MET A 17 16.08 -10.33 1.61
N LEU A 18 17.06 -10.67 0.76
CA LEU A 18 17.49 -12.06 0.53
C LEU A 18 18.47 -12.57 1.60
N ASN A 19 18.80 -11.76 2.61
CA ASN A 19 19.77 -12.07 3.65
C ASN A 19 21.17 -12.46 3.12
N ILE A 20 21.57 -11.86 1.99
CA ILE A 20 22.85 -12.11 1.33
C ILE A 20 23.90 -11.13 1.85
N LYS A 21 25.09 -11.59 2.24
CA LYS A 21 26.21 -10.71 2.62
C LYS A 21 26.85 -10.08 1.38
N GLN A 22 27.45 -8.90 1.54
CA GLN A 22 28.20 -8.24 0.46
C GLN A 22 29.32 -9.14 -0.11
N GLU A 23 29.98 -9.92 0.75
CA GLU A 23 31.02 -10.89 0.34
C GLU A 23 30.45 -12.01 -0.54
N ALA A 24 29.25 -12.51 -0.21
CA ALA A 24 28.59 -13.55 -0.99
C ALA A 24 28.18 -13.05 -2.37
N LEU A 25 27.59 -11.84 -2.44
CA LEU A 25 27.27 -11.21 -3.72
C LEU A 25 28.53 -10.95 -4.56
N ALA A 26 29.63 -10.55 -3.93
CA ALA A 26 30.90 -10.36 -4.62
C ALA A 26 31.42 -11.68 -5.20
N TYR A 27 31.36 -12.77 -4.42
CA TYR A 27 31.75 -14.10 -4.86
C TYR A 27 30.95 -14.56 -6.10
N ASP A 28 29.63 -14.36 -6.09
CA ASP A 28 28.76 -14.75 -7.19
C ASP A 28 28.94 -13.89 -8.46
N LEU A 29 29.39 -12.64 -8.32
CA LEU A 29 29.71 -11.75 -9.45
C LEU A 29 31.09 -12.03 -10.07
N GLY A 30 31.96 -12.77 -9.38
CA GLY A 30 33.26 -13.24 -9.88
C GLY A 30 34.48 -12.60 -9.20
N GLU A 31 35.69 -13.03 -9.62
CA GLU A 31 36.96 -12.70 -8.95
C GLU A 31 37.32 -11.21 -8.96
N ASP A 32 36.78 -10.44 -9.90
CA ASP A 32 36.95 -9.00 -9.96
C ASP A 32 36.16 -8.26 -8.87
N TRP A 33 35.23 -8.94 -8.18
CA TRP A 33 34.37 -8.36 -7.16
C TRP A 33 34.87 -8.66 -5.75
N ASN A 34 34.80 -7.65 -4.90
CA ASN A 34 35.07 -7.80 -3.47
C ASN A 34 34.08 -6.96 -2.67
N GLN A 35 34.03 -7.20 -1.35
CA GLN A 35 33.10 -6.50 -0.45
C GLN A 35 33.15 -4.97 -0.60
N LYS A 36 34.35 -4.39 -0.77
CA LYS A 36 34.51 -2.93 -0.94
C LYS A 36 33.90 -2.44 -2.26
N LYS A 37 34.12 -3.16 -3.36
CA LYS A 37 33.54 -2.82 -4.68
C LYS A 37 32.02 -2.91 -4.65
N ILE A 38 31.44 -3.91 -3.98
CA ILE A 38 29.99 -4.00 -3.79
C ILE A 38 29.47 -2.82 -2.98
N SER A 39 30.13 -2.47 -1.87
CA SER A 39 29.76 -1.30 -1.06
C SER A 39 29.79 0.01 -1.87
N MET A 40 30.80 0.20 -2.71
CA MET A 40 30.87 1.36 -3.62
C MET A 40 29.77 1.33 -4.69
N LEU A 41 29.44 0.16 -5.21
CA LEU A 41 28.36 -0.01 -6.19
C LEU A 41 27.00 0.33 -5.58
N GLU A 42 26.73 -0.09 -4.36
CA GLU A 42 25.49 0.19 -3.62
C GLU A 42 25.30 1.69 -3.35
N GLN A 43 26.37 2.50 -3.37
CA GLN A 43 26.33 3.95 -3.19
C GLN A 43 26.15 4.73 -4.51
N LYS A 44 26.15 4.07 -5.67
CA LYS A 44 25.95 4.73 -6.95
C LYS A 44 24.46 4.96 -7.24
N ASP A 45 24.11 6.18 -7.59
CA ASP A 45 22.75 6.54 -8.04
C ASP A 45 22.33 5.71 -9.26
N VAL A 46 23.23 5.59 -10.24
CA VAL A 46 23.02 4.87 -11.49
C VAL A 46 24.13 3.86 -11.67
N ILE A 47 23.76 2.63 -11.99
CA ILE A 47 24.67 1.52 -12.28
C ILE A 47 24.63 1.25 -13.79
N GLU A 48 25.76 0.80 -14.34
CA GLU A 48 25.85 0.45 -15.75
C GLU A 48 24.96 -0.77 -16.07
N ASP A 49 24.22 -0.71 -17.17
CA ASP A 49 23.22 -1.75 -17.53
C ASP A 49 23.79 -3.17 -17.60
N HIS A 50 25.03 -3.32 -18.08
CA HIS A 50 25.68 -4.62 -18.16
C HIS A 50 25.84 -5.26 -16.77
N LEU A 51 26.15 -4.43 -15.78
CA LEU A 51 26.38 -4.82 -14.41
C LEU A 51 25.07 -5.04 -13.66
N LEU A 52 24.07 -4.20 -13.93
CA LEU A 52 22.71 -4.41 -13.41
C LEU A 52 22.14 -5.75 -13.89
N LYS A 53 22.40 -6.14 -15.15
CA LYS A 53 22.03 -7.45 -15.71
C LYS A 53 22.75 -8.61 -15.02
N GLN A 54 24.04 -8.45 -14.70
CA GLN A 54 24.79 -9.47 -13.94
C GLN A 54 24.22 -9.65 -12.54
N ILE A 55 23.98 -8.54 -11.82
CA ILE A 55 23.36 -8.55 -10.48
C ILE A 55 21.96 -9.17 -10.53
N SER A 56 21.17 -8.81 -11.54
CA SER A 56 19.84 -9.38 -11.80
C SER A 56 19.89 -10.90 -11.97
N ALA A 57 20.87 -11.42 -12.73
CA ALA A 57 21.02 -12.86 -12.93
C ALA A 57 21.42 -13.60 -11.63
N VAL A 58 22.33 -13.01 -10.84
CA VAL A 58 22.78 -13.58 -9.56
C VAL A 58 21.66 -13.59 -8.52
N LEU A 59 21.00 -12.43 -8.33
CA LEU A 59 19.93 -12.27 -7.33
C LEU A 59 18.59 -12.86 -7.80
N LYS A 60 18.49 -13.24 -9.09
CA LYS A 60 17.26 -13.71 -9.76
C LYS A 60 16.11 -12.71 -9.63
N ILE A 61 16.42 -11.43 -9.75
CA ILE A 61 15.47 -10.32 -9.67
C ILE A 61 15.49 -9.60 -11.02
N PRO A 62 14.34 -9.23 -11.61
CA PRO A 62 14.30 -8.51 -12.88
C PRO A 62 15.07 -7.17 -12.80
N VAL A 63 15.77 -6.82 -13.88
CA VAL A 63 16.57 -5.59 -13.99
C VAL A 63 15.70 -4.35 -13.71
N GLU A 64 14.46 -4.41 -14.18
CA GLU A 64 13.44 -3.38 -14.03
C GLU A 64 13.10 -3.11 -12.56
N ALA A 65 13.22 -4.10 -11.68
CA ALA A 65 13.00 -3.88 -10.25
C ALA A 65 14.08 -2.96 -9.67
N PHE A 66 15.34 -3.08 -10.07
CA PHE A 66 16.38 -2.18 -9.58
C PHE A 66 16.21 -0.75 -10.13
N GLN A 67 15.66 -0.62 -11.34
CA GLN A 67 15.45 0.66 -12.02
C GLN A 67 14.18 1.39 -11.58
N ASN A 68 13.12 0.67 -11.20
CA ASN A 68 11.79 1.24 -10.94
C ASN A 68 11.32 1.08 -9.48
N PHE A 69 12.08 0.41 -8.62
CA PHE A 69 11.67 0.25 -7.22
C PHE A 69 11.79 1.58 -6.46
N ASP A 70 10.65 2.00 -5.91
CA ASP A 70 10.55 3.11 -4.96
C ASP A 70 10.20 2.55 -3.58
N GLU A 71 11.15 2.71 -2.64
CA GLU A 71 11.03 2.22 -1.27
C GLU A 71 9.88 2.90 -0.52
N GLU A 72 9.67 4.21 -0.72
CA GLU A 72 8.60 4.94 -0.04
C GLU A 72 7.24 4.47 -0.54
N GLN A 73 7.11 4.21 -1.84
CA GLN A 73 5.91 3.64 -2.41
C GLN A 73 5.64 2.23 -1.88
N ALA A 74 6.67 1.38 -1.79
CA ALA A 74 6.53 0.02 -1.25
C ALA A 74 6.13 0.03 0.24
N ILE A 75 6.75 0.89 1.06
CA ILE A 75 6.41 1.05 2.47
C ILE A 75 4.99 1.60 2.62
N ASN A 76 4.59 2.58 1.82
CA ASN A 76 3.22 3.09 1.83
C ASN A 76 2.20 2.00 1.48
N ILE A 77 2.49 1.12 0.50
CA ILE A 77 1.61 0.00 0.17
C ILE A 77 1.49 -0.97 1.35
N ILE A 78 2.62 -1.36 1.95
CA ILE A 78 2.66 -2.28 3.09
C ILE A 78 1.88 -1.67 4.27
N SER A 79 2.21 -0.46 4.68
CA SER A 79 1.56 0.23 5.81
C SER A 79 0.04 0.39 5.59
N ASN A 80 -0.40 0.80 4.40
CA ASN A 80 -1.84 0.92 4.10
C ASN A 80 -2.56 -0.43 4.00
N THR A 81 -1.85 -1.50 3.64
CA THR A 81 -2.42 -2.86 3.59
C THR A 81 -2.60 -3.46 4.99
N PHE A 82 -1.69 -3.15 5.92
CA PHE A 82 -1.73 -3.71 7.28
C PHE A 82 -2.59 -2.91 8.27
N ASP A 83 -2.85 -1.62 8.03
CA ASP A 83 -3.52 -0.77 9.03
C ASP A 83 -5.05 -0.65 8.87
N ASN A 84 -5.63 -0.74 7.66
CA ASN A 84 -7.10 -0.82 7.47
C ASN A 84 -7.46 -1.05 5.98
N GLY A 85 -7.53 -2.31 5.55
CA GLY A 85 -8.33 -2.77 4.40
C GLY A 85 -8.55 -1.85 3.18
N ALA A 86 -7.51 -1.32 2.53
CA ALA A 86 -7.64 -0.70 1.19
C ALA A 86 -6.37 -0.97 0.35
N PHE A 87 -6.38 -1.97 -0.54
CA PHE A 87 -6.78 -1.92 -1.95
C PHE A 87 -5.94 -0.99 -2.84
N PHE A 88 -5.07 -1.60 -3.64
CA PHE A 88 -4.18 -0.97 -4.61
C PHE A 88 -4.93 -0.79 -5.94
N ASN A 89 -5.10 0.46 -6.40
CA ASN A 89 -5.65 0.74 -7.73
C ASN A 89 -4.50 0.72 -8.76
N THR A 90 -4.08 -0.47 -9.18
CA THR A 90 -3.39 -0.67 -10.46
C THR A 90 -4.34 -1.32 -11.44
N GLY A 91 -4.95 -0.49 -12.28
CA GLY A 91 -5.37 -0.83 -13.65
C GLY A 91 -6.32 -2.02 -13.83
N HIS A 92 -7.53 -1.73 -14.31
CA HIS A 92 -8.42 -2.64 -15.05
C HIS A 92 -9.34 -3.60 -14.27
N SER A 93 -9.63 -3.34 -13.00
CA SER A 93 -10.75 -4.04 -12.33
C SER A 93 -11.79 -3.02 -11.87
N ALA A 94 -13.02 -3.14 -12.41
CA ALA A 94 -14.19 -2.44 -11.88
C ALA A 94 -14.52 -3.00 -10.50
N THR A 95 -13.80 -2.59 -9.47
CA THR A 95 -14.08 -2.94 -8.09
C THR A 95 -15.09 -1.96 -7.51
N PHE A 96 -16.26 -2.48 -7.18
CA PHE A 96 -17.30 -1.78 -6.43
C PHE A 96 -16.72 -1.30 -5.10
N ASN A 97 -16.56 0.01 -4.99
CA ASN A 97 -16.08 0.72 -3.81
C ASN A 97 -17.18 0.70 -2.75
N VAL A 98 -17.33 -0.40 -2.02
CA VAL A 98 -18.23 -0.45 -0.86
C VAL A 98 -17.43 0.01 0.35
N ASN A 99 -17.40 1.33 0.59
CA ASN A 99 -16.79 1.88 1.79
C ASN A 99 -17.67 1.52 3.00
N PRO A 100 -17.22 0.65 3.92
CA PRO A 100 -18.04 0.19 5.03
C PRO A 100 -18.43 1.33 5.98
N ILE A 101 -17.58 2.36 6.09
CA ILE A 101 -17.83 3.53 6.94
C ILE A 101 -18.94 4.38 6.35
N GLU A 102 -18.92 4.61 5.04
CA GLU A 102 -19.97 5.36 4.35
C GLU A 102 -21.33 4.65 4.48
N LYS A 103 -21.33 3.31 4.39
CA LYS A 103 -22.55 2.52 4.62
C LYS A 103 -23.04 2.60 6.07
N LEU A 104 -22.14 2.67 7.04
CA LEU A 104 -22.50 2.86 8.44
C LEU A 104 -23.07 4.25 8.72
N ILE A 105 -22.53 5.29 8.09
CA ILE A 105 -23.06 6.66 8.18
C ILE A 105 -24.48 6.69 7.60
N GLN A 106 -24.68 6.14 6.40
CA GLN A 106 -25.99 6.04 5.77
C GLN A 106 -27.00 5.30 6.67
N LEU A 107 -26.62 4.16 7.25
CA LEU A 107 -27.47 3.42 8.18
C LEU A 107 -27.82 4.24 9.43
N HIS A 108 -26.91 5.08 9.90
CA HIS A 108 -27.14 5.93 11.06
C HIS A 108 -28.14 7.06 10.73
N GLU A 109 -27.99 7.69 9.57
CA GLU A 109 -28.92 8.71 9.07
C GLU A 109 -30.32 8.14 8.85
N GLU A 110 -30.43 6.97 8.21
CA GLU A 110 -31.71 6.28 8.01
C GLU A 110 -32.38 5.90 9.35
N LYS A 111 -31.58 5.47 10.34
CA LYS A 111 -32.07 5.17 11.69
C LYS A 111 -32.59 6.42 12.41
N ILE A 112 -31.90 7.56 12.30
CA ILE A 112 -32.35 8.83 12.90
C ILE A 112 -33.69 9.25 12.28
N ALA A 113 -33.78 9.24 10.95
CA ALA A 113 -35.01 9.61 10.24
C ALA A 113 -36.19 8.68 10.59
N LEU A 114 -35.93 7.39 10.81
CA LEU A 114 -36.94 6.43 11.25
C LEU A 114 -37.45 6.76 12.66
N TYR A 115 -36.55 7.11 13.59
CA TYR A 115 -36.94 7.48 14.95
C TYR A 115 -37.76 8.76 14.99
N GLU A 116 -37.43 9.77 14.20
CA GLU A 116 -38.22 11.00 14.10
C GLU A 116 -39.65 10.72 13.62
N ARG A 117 -39.81 9.85 12.61
CA ARG A 117 -41.15 9.44 12.12
C ARG A 117 -41.94 8.69 13.18
N MET A 118 -41.31 7.77 13.90
CA MET A 118 -41.96 6.99 14.95
C MET A 118 -42.39 7.88 16.14
N LEU A 119 -41.58 8.86 16.52
CA LEU A 119 -41.94 9.85 17.53
C LEU A 119 -43.18 10.65 17.10
N LYS A 120 -43.18 11.14 15.86
CA LYS A 120 -44.33 11.87 15.30
C LYS A 120 -45.60 11.01 15.28
N GLU A 121 -45.50 9.75 14.87
CA GLU A 121 -46.64 8.83 14.87
C GLU A 121 -47.17 8.58 16.29
N LYS A 122 -46.28 8.47 17.28
CA LYS A 122 -46.66 8.38 18.70
C LYS A 122 -47.39 9.64 19.17
N ASP A 123 -46.89 10.83 18.84
CA ASP A 123 -47.54 12.08 19.21
C ASP A 123 -48.94 12.21 18.59
N GLU A 124 -49.09 11.83 17.31
CA GLU A 124 -50.38 11.81 16.63
C GLU A 124 -51.35 10.79 17.25
N MET A 125 -50.86 9.61 17.63
CA MET A 125 -51.66 8.59 18.31
C MET A 125 -52.10 9.05 19.70
N MET A 126 -51.21 9.66 20.48
CA MET A 126 -51.52 10.23 21.78
C MET A 126 -52.58 11.33 21.66
N ALA A 127 -52.44 12.25 20.70
CA ALA A 127 -53.44 13.29 20.45
C ALA A 127 -54.82 12.72 20.06
N ARG A 128 -54.87 11.61 19.30
CA ARG A 128 -56.13 10.91 19.00
C ARG A 128 -56.73 10.27 20.24
N LEU A 129 -55.92 9.63 21.09
CA LEU A 129 -56.37 9.03 22.35
C LEU A 129 -56.89 10.09 23.32
N GLU A 130 -56.20 11.21 23.48
CA GLU A 130 -56.67 12.34 24.31
C GLU A 130 -58.02 12.87 23.84
N LYS A 131 -58.24 12.99 22.53
CA LYS A 131 -59.54 13.40 21.96
C LYS A 131 -60.66 12.40 22.21
N LEU A 132 -60.35 11.10 22.30
CA LEU A 132 -61.34 10.07 22.62
C LEU A 132 -61.67 10.03 24.12
N ILE A 133 -60.70 10.34 24.98
CA ILE A 133 -60.86 10.36 26.44
C ILE A 133 -61.57 11.65 26.90
N ASN A 134 -61.33 12.79 26.25
CA ASN A 134 -61.95 14.08 26.58
C ASN A 134 -63.37 14.27 25.97
N LYS A 135 -64.03 13.17 25.57
CA LYS A 135 -65.40 13.16 25.04
C LYS A 135 -66.29 12.31 25.94
#